data_AF-W9R0U1-F1
#
_entry.id   AF-W9R0U1-F1
#
_cell.length_a   1.000
_cell.length_b   1.000
_cell.length_c   1.000
_cell.angle_alpha   90.00
_cell.angle_beta   90.00
_cell.angle_gamma   90.00
#
_symmetry.space_group_name_H-M   'P 1'
#
loop_
_entity.id
_entity.type
_entity.pdbx_description
1 polymer ?
#
loop_
_entity_poly.entity_id
_entity_poly.type
_entity_poly.pdbx_seq_one_letter_code
_entity_poly.pdbx_strand_id
1 'polypeptide(L)'
;MAIDCLVLGAGQEVGKSCVVVSINGKRIMFDCGMHMGFLDHRRYPDFSLIPMPDKGSNFDDALDCIIITHFHLDHVGALPYFTEVCGYRGPIYMTYPTKALAPLMLEDYRKVLVERRGEEEQFTSDHIMQCMKKVIAVDLKQTIQVDKDLQIRAYYAGHVLGAALFYAKAGDSAILYTGDYNMTPDRHLGAAQVDRLDLDLVITESTYATTIRESKYVREREFLKAVHKCVSGGGKVLIPTFALGRAQELCILLEDYWERMNLKVPIYLSAENEAGDSMDFLGNYEEPWGGEEFSPVRRKQLDCPLFSGIDPDGWLFRMNQYFSINMFSEKEKLITAGIALEADALSWFQWQNQRRPFITWIDFKVALLQRFRLS
;
A
#
# COMPACT_ATOMS: atom_id res chain seq x y z
N MET A 1 -9.86 -36.76 1.60
CA MET A 1 -9.21 -36.56 0.28
C MET A 1 -7.82 -35.99 0.53
N ALA A 2 -6.87 -36.20 -0.39
CA ALA A 2 -5.54 -35.60 -0.26
C ALA A 2 -5.60 -34.07 -0.44
N ILE A 3 -4.69 -33.35 0.22
CA ILE A 3 -4.41 -31.94 -0.05
C ILE A 3 -3.19 -31.92 -0.97
N ASP A 4 -3.34 -31.36 -2.17
CA ASP A 4 -2.26 -31.26 -3.16
C ASP A 4 -1.81 -29.80 -3.26
N CYS A 5 -0.49 -29.58 -3.25
CA CYS A 5 0.11 -28.25 -3.33
C CYS A 5 1.01 -28.18 -4.57
N LEU A 6 0.66 -27.31 -5.51
CA LEU A 6 1.44 -27.02 -6.71
C LEU A 6 2.11 -25.66 -6.56
N VAL A 7 3.43 -25.67 -6.44
CA VAL A 7 4.24 -24.44 -6.34
C VAL A 7 4.63 -23.99 -7.73
N LEU A 8 4.07 -22.86 -8.18
CA LEU A 8 4.34 -22.27 -9.50
C LEU A 8 5.47 -21.24 -9.46
N GLY A 9 5.75 -20.68 -8.28
CA GLY A 9 6.85 -19.76 -8.00
C GLY A 9 7.09 -19.62 -6.49
N ALA A 10 8.20 -18.95 -6.11
CA ALA A 10 8.74 -18.89 -4.75
C ALA A 10 9.14 -20.26 -4.13
N GLY A 11 9.33 -21.29 -4.95
CA GLY A 11 9.89 -22.58 -4.54
C GLY A 11 11.42 -22.52 -4.55
N GLN A 12 12.05 -22.47 -3.38
CA GLN A 12 13.52 -22.31 -3.22
C GLN A 12 14.08 -20.98 -3.73
N GLU A 13 13.25 -19.96 -3.88
CA GLU A 13 13.64 -18.62 -4.32
C GLU A 13 12.74 -17.55 -3.68
N VAL A 14 13.18 -16.29 -3.71
CA VAL A 14 12.36 -15.12 -3.33
C VAL A 14 11.91 -14.44 -4.61
N GLY A 15 10.60 -14.19 -4.73
CA GLY A 15 10.00 -13.63 -5.93
C GLY A 15 8.95 -14.55 -6.56
N LYS A 16 8.04 -13.95 -7.34
CA LYS A 16 6.96 -14.62 -8.08
C LYS A 16 6.13 -15.62 -7.25
N SER A 17 5.83 -15.29 -6.00
CA SER A 17 5.00 -16.11 -5.11
C SER A 17 3.69 -16.47 -5.80
N CYS A 18 3.46 -17.77 -5.97
CA CYS A 18 2.26 -18.31 -6.60
C CYS A 18 2.16 -19.79 -6.25
N VAL A 19 1.16 -20.15 -5.45
CA VAL A 19 0.94 -21.51 -4.97
C VAL A 19 -0.51 -21.90 -5.17
N VAL A 20 -0.74 -23.02 -5.84
CA VAL A 20 -2.08 -23.54 -6.11
C VAL A 20 -2.35 -24.73 -5.20
N VAL A 21 -3.34 -24.63 -4.33
CA VAL A 21 -3.71 -25.68 -3.38
C VAL A 21 -5.04 -26.30 -3.79
N SER A 22 -5.06 -27.62 -3.97
CA SER A 22 -6.28 -28.40 -4.17
C SER A 22 -6.68 -29.07 -2.85
N ILE A 23 -7.87 -28.75 -2.34
CA ILE A 23 -8.38 -29.19 -1.05
C ILE A 23 -9.87 -29.52 -1.14
N ASN A 24 -10.25 -30.76 -0.82
CA ASN A 24 -11.64 -31.22 -0.81
C ASN A 24 -12.45 -30.86 -2.09
N GLY A 25 -11.82 -31.00 -3.26
CA GLY A 25 -12.44 -30.68 -4.55
C GLY A 25 -12.44 -29.20 -4.94
N LYS A 26 -11.83 -28.34 -4.11
CA LYS A 26 -11.62 -26.91 -4.38
C LYS A 26 -10.18 -26.64 -4.76
N ARG A 27 -9.94 -25.67 -5.63
CA ARG A 27 -8.61 -25.23 -6.04
C ARG A 27 -8.45 -23.72 -5.87
N ILE A 28 -7.52 -23.35 -4.99
CA ILE A 28 -7.27 -21.96 -4.57
C ILE A 28 -5.86 -21.58 -5.02
N MET A 29 -5.72 -20.43 -5.68
CA MET A 29 -4.40 -19.84 -5.95
C MET A 29 -4.08 -18.79 -4.91
N PHE A 30 -2.98 -18.98 -4.19
CA PHE A 30 -2.41 -18.00 -3.26
C PHE A 30 -1.28 -17.25 -3.92
N ASP A 31 -1.42 -15.92 -3.92
CA ASP A 31 -0.57 -14.95 -4.60
C ASP A 31 -0.43 -15.17 -6.12
N CYS A 32 -0.09 -14.08 -6.81
CA CYS A 32 0.21 -14.06 -8.23
C CYS A 32 1.31 -13.02 -8.47
N GLY A 33 2.50 -13.32 -7.97
CA GLY A 33 3.63 -12.41 -7.96
C GLY A 33 4.49 -12.42 -9.22
N MET A 34 5.44 -11.49 -9.28
CA MET A 34 6.52 -11.49 -10.28
C MET A 34 7.92 -11.51 -9.64
N HIS A 35 8.92 -11.98 -10.37
CA HIS A 35 10.31 -11.98 -9.93
C HIS A 35 11.06 -10.78 -10.53
N MET A 36 11.35 -9.80 -9.69
CA MET A 36 11.94 -8.51 -10.08
C MET A 36 13.34 -8.59 -10.68
N GLY A 37 14.05 -9.71 -10.48
CA GLY A 37 15.37 -9.95 -11.04
C GLY A 37 15.38 -10.47 -12.48
N PHE A 38 14.23 -10.86 -13.05
CA PHE A 38 14.13 -11.35 -14.43
C PHE A 38 13.45 -10.30 -15.31
N LEU A 39 14.00 -10.09 -16.51
CA LEU A 39 13.43 -9.20 -17.53
C LEU A 39 12.68 -9.98 -18.63
N ASP A 40 12.83 -11.29 -18.66
CA ASP A 40 12.15 -12.18 -19.60
C ASP A 40 10.90 -12.82 -18.99
N HIS A 41 10.31 -13.80 -19.68
CA HIS A 41 9.11 -14.51 -19.24
C HIS A 41 9.27 -15.24 -17.89
N ARG A 42 10.50 -15.54 -17.44
CA ARG A 42 10.76 -16.19 -16.14
C ARG A 42 10.39 -15.30 -14.96
N ARG A 43 10.12 -14.00 -15.21
CA ARG A 43 9.55 -13.09 -14.21
C ARG A 43 8.19 -13.58 -13.71
N TYR A 44 7.44 -14.33 -14.52
CA TYR A 44 6.12 -14.82 -14.17
C TYR A 44 6.13 -16.28 -13.69
N PRO A 45 5.16 -16.68 -12.85
CA PRO A 45 4.90 -18.09 -12.56
C PRO A 45 4.56 -18.86 -13.84
N ASP A 46 4.88 -20.16 -13.86
CA ASP A 46 4.53 -21.01 -15.00
C ASP A 46 3.07 -21.47 -14.91
N PHE A 47 2.15 -20.63 -15.42
CA PHE A 47 0.73 -20.92 -15.41
C PHE A 47 0.33 -22.13 -16.26
N SER A 48 1.20 -22.62 -17.15
CA SER A 48 0.91 -23.80 -17.97
C SER A 48 0.84 -25.10 -17.16
N LEU A 49 1.41 -25.09 -15.94
CA LEU A 49 1.39 -26.23 -15.02
C LEU A 49 0.07 -26.37 -14.26
N ILE A 50 -0.82 -25.37 -14.32
CA ILE A 50 -2.12 -25.43 -13.65
C ILE A 50 -2.95 -26.55 -14.31
N PRO A 51 -3.42 -27.56 -13.55
CA PRO A 51 -4.15 -28.67 -14.14
C PRO A 51 -5.50 -28.23 -14.68
N MET A 52 -5.72 -28.38 -15.98
CA MET A 52 -7.01 -28.07 -16.61
C MET A 52 -7.97 -29.27 -16.50
N PRO A 53 -9.28 -29.04 -16.23
CA PRO A 53 -10.24 -30.14 -16.15
C PRO A 53 -10.34 -30.96 -17.44
N ASP A 54 -10.38 -30.29 -18.60
CA ASP A 54 -10.61 -30.90 -19.92
C ASP A 54 -9.86 -30.14 -21.04
N LYS A 55 -9.86 -30.71 -22.25
CA LYS A 55 -9.35 -30.00 -23.43
C LYS A 55 -10.32 -28.87 -23.82
N GLY A 56 -9.86 -27.62 -23.67
CA GLY A 56 -10.61 -26.42 -24.02
C GLY A 56 -11.26 -25.69 -22.85
N SER A 57 -11.06 -26.15 -21.61
CA SER A 57 -11.39 -25.37 -20.41
C SER A 57 -10.49 -24.13 -20.30
N ASN A 58 -10.93 -23.16 -19.53
CA ASN A 58 -10.17 -21.96 -19.20
C ASN A 58 -9.77 -21.94 -17.72
N PHE A 59 -9.05 -20.90 -17.29
CA PHE A 59 -8.60 -20.80 -15.89
C PHE A 59 -9.74 -20.64 -14.88
N ASP A 60 -10.92 -20.17 -15.29
CA ASP A 60 -12.10 -20.05 -14.43
C ASP A 60 -12.66 -21.44 -14.09
N ASP A 61 -12.53 -22.42 -15.00
CA ASP A 61 -12.89 -23.81 -14.75
C ASP A 61 -11.85 -24.51 -13.85
N ALA A 62 -10.62 -24.01 -13.83
CA ALA A 62 -9.50 -24.64 -13.13
C ALA A 62 -9.33 -24.13 -11.69
N LEU A 63 -9.75 -22.90 -11.37
CA LEU A 63 -9.52 -22.24 -10.08
C LEU A 63 -10.84 -21.69 -9.53
N ASP A 64 -11.17 -22.01 -8.28
CA ASP A 64 -12.34 -21.45 -7.60
C ASP A 64 -12.12 -19.98 -7.23
N CYS A 65 -10.90 -19.60 -6.80
CA CYS A 65 -10.55 -18.22 -6.50
C CYS A 65 -9.03 -17.97 -6.47
N ILE A 66 -8.66 -16.69 -6.53
CA ILE A 66 -7.32 -16.18 -6.22
C ILE A 66 -7.37 -15.41 -4.91
N ILE A 67 -6.34 -15.56 -4.07
CA ILE A 67 -6.17 -14.83 -2.82
C ILE A 67 -4.81 -14.15 -2.84
N ILE A 68 -4.77 -12.83 -2.66
CA ILE A 68 -3.53 -12.05 -2.58
C ILE A 68 -3.29 -11.62 -1.14
N THR A 69 -2.11 -11.94 -0.61
CA THR A 69 -1.73 -11.66 0.77
C THR A 69 -1.42 -10.20 1.03
N HIS A 70 -0.68 -9.56 0.13
CA HIS A 70 -0.29 -8.16 0.24
C HIS A 70 0.17 -7.57 -1.11
N PHE A 71 0.46 -6.26 -1.13
CA PHE A 71 0.61 -5.47 -2.35
C PHE A 71 2.01 -5.49 -2.97
N HIS A 72 3.00 -6.20 -2.39
CA HIS A 72 4.32 -6.25 -3.00
C HIS A 72 4.30 -6.99 -4.34
N LEU A 73 5.16 -6.58 -5.26
CA LEU A 73 5.16 -7.07 -6.64
C LEU A 73 5.47 -8.56 -6.74
N ASP A 74 6.24 -9.10 -5.81
CA ASP A 74 6.49 -10.54 -5.68
C ASP A 74 5.30 -11.35 -5.17
N HIS A 75 4.17 -10.70 -4.85
CA HIS A 75 2.90 -11.34 -4.48
C HIS A 75 1.72 -10.94 -5.37
N VAL A 76 1.73 -9.75 -5.99
CA VAL A 76 0.62 -9.27 -6.85
C VAL A 76 1.04 -8.95 -8.28
N GLY A 77 2.34 -8.95 -8.58
CA GLY A 77 2.88 -8.40 -9.82
C GLY A 77 2.41 -9.08 -11.10
N ALA A 78 2.19 -10.39 -11.09
CA ALA A 78 1.70 -11.12 -12.25
C ALA A 78 0.17 -11.10 -12.38
N LEU A 79 -0.55 -10.55 -11.40
CA LEU A 79 -2.00 -10.62 -11.36
C LEU A 79 -2.66 -9.98 -12.60
N PRO A 80 -2.30 -8.77 -13.05
CA PRO A 80 -2.91 -8.18 -14.26
C PRO A 80 -2.61 -8.99 -15.53
N TYR A 81 -1.42 -9.58 -15.60
CA TYR A 81 -1.04 -10.47 -16.70
C TYR A 81 -1.91 -11.74 -16.69
N PHE A 82 -2.04 -12.39 -15.53
CA PHE A 82 -2.84 -13.61 -15.41
C PHE A 82 -4.33 -13.35 -15.69
N THR A 83 -4.88 -12.22 -15.26
CA THR A 83 -6.30 -11.92 -15.42
C THR A 83 -6.64 -11.41 -16.82
N GLU A 84 -5.89 -10.45 -17.37
CA GLU A 84 -6.25 -9.80 -18.63
C GLU A 84 -5.58 -10.41 -19.86
N VAL A 85 -4.40 -11.03 -19.70
CA VAL A 85 -3.65 -11.62 -20.82
C VAL A 85 -3.86 -13.12 -20.88
N CYS A 86 -3.73 -13.83 -19.76
CA CYS A 86 -3.99 -15.28 -19.70
C CYS A 86 -5.50 -15.60 -19.63
N GLY A 87 -6.33 -14.64 -19.24
CA GLY A 87 -7.79 -14.71 -19.39
C GLY A 87 -8.57 -15.22 -18.19
N TYR A 88 -8.03 -15.15 -16.97
CA TYR A 88 -8.79 -15.44 -15.75
C TYR A 88 -9.79 -14.31 -15.41
N ARG A 89 -11.03 -14.69 -15.10
CA ARG A 89 -12.16 -13.81 -14.78
C ARG A 89 -12.86 -14.18 -13.48
N GLY A 90 -12.43 -15.24 -12.80
CA GLY A 90 -12.96 -15.64 -11.50
C GLY A 90 -12.65 -14.63 -10.37
N PRO A 91 -13.13 -14.92 -9.14
CA PRO A 91 -13.06 -13.99 -8.02
C PRO A 91 -11.63 -13.89 -7.45
N ILE A 92 -11.25 -12.67 -7.09
CA ILE A 92 -9.96 -12.35 -6.47
C ILE A 92 -10.23 -11.73 -5.11
N TYR A 93 -9.60 -12.25 -4.06
CA TYR A 93 -9.75 -11.75 -2.70
C TYR A 93 -8.44 -11.14 -2.20
N MET A 94 -8.53 -9.95 -1.60
CA MET A 94 -7.43 -9.31 -0.89
C MET A 94 -8.01 -8.30 0.09
N THR A 95 -7.19 -7.75 0.97
CA THR A 95 -7.69 -6.79 1.96
C THR A 95 -7.96 -5.43 1.34
N TYR A 96 -8.80 -4.61 1.97
CA TYR A 96 -9.06 -3.23 1.51
C TYR A 96 -7.79 -2.41 1.26
N PRO A 97 -6.79 -2.39 2.17
CA PRO A 97 -5.57 -1.63 1.90
C PRO A 97 -4.72 -2.23 0.79
N THR A 98 -4.66 -3.57 0.67
CA THR A 98 -3.97 -4.20 -0.46
C THR A 98 -4.62 -3.83 -1.80
N LYS A 99 -5.96 -3.80 -1.89
CA LYS A 99 -6.68 -3.36 -3.10
C LYS A 99 -6.38 -1.91 -3.47
N ALA A 100 -6.19 -1.04 -2.48
CA ALA A 100 -5.88 0.37 -2.72
C ALA A 100 -4.43 0.59 -3.16
N LEU A 101 -3.47 -0.17 -2.59
CA LEU A 101 -2.05 0.04 -2.81
C LEU A 101 -1.48 -0.78 -3.97
N ALA A 102 -2.03 -1.95 -4.28
CA ALA A 102 -1.61 -2.78 -5.41
C ALA A 102 -1.55 -2.02 -6.76
N PRO A 103 -2.58 -1.24 -7.18
CA PRO A 103 -2.51 -0.52 -8.45
C PRO A 103 -1.40 0.54 -8.48
N LEU A 104 -1.09 1.18 -7.35
CA LEU A 104 0.02 2.14 -7.25
C LEU A 104 1.36 1.43 -7.49
N MET A 105 1.58 0.29 -6.83
CA MET A 105 2.81 -0.50 -6.99
C MET A 105 2.98 -1.03 -8.40
N LEU A 106 1.90 -1.53 -9.01
CA LEU A 106 1.88 -2.05 -10.37
C LEU A 106 2.16 -0.94 -11.40
N GLU A 107 1.57 0.24 -11.21
CA GLU A 107 1.75 1.37 -12.12
C GLU A 107 3.16 1.97 -12.01
N ASP A 108 3.70 2.11 -10.80
CA ASP A 108 5.08 2.56 -10.57
C ASP A 108 6.08 1.64 -11.27
N TYR A 109 5.95 0.33 -11.08
CA TYR A 109 6.77 -0.66 -11.76
C TYR A 109 6.67 -0.54 -13.29
N ARG A 110 5.44 -0.46 -13.82
CA ARG A 110 5.19 -0.33 -15.25
C ARG A 110 5.84 0.93 -15.82
N LYS A 111 5.70 2.09 -15.16
CA LYS A 111 6.33 3.35 -15.58
C LYS A 111 7.86 3.23 -15.60
N VAL A 112 8.47 2.65 -14.57
CA VAL A 112 9.92 2.45 -14.53
C VAL A 112 10.39 1.54 -15.65
N LEU A 113 9.69 0.42 -15.89
CA LEU A 113 10.07 -0.55 -16.92
C LEU A 113 9.90 0.02 -18.34
N VAL A 114 8.72 0.57 -18.63
CA VAL A 114 8.36 1.03 -19.98
C VAL A 114 9.01 2.38 -20.31
N GLU A 115 8.89 3.37 -19.42
CA GLU A 115 9.26 4.75 -19.75
C GLU A 115 10.75 5.03 -19.53
N ARG A 116 11.38 4.37 -18.54
CA ARG A 116 12.80 4.62 -18.21
C ARG A 116 13.75 3.62 -18.83
N ARG A 117 13.33 2.36 -18.97
CA ARG A 117 14.16 1.29 -19.53
C ARG A 117 13.80 0.96 -20.97
N GLY A 118 12.64 1.40 -21.47
CA GLY A 118 12.19 1.14 -22.83
C GLY A 118 11.85 -0.34 -23.06
N GLU A 119 11.51 -1.06 -22.00
CA GLU A 119 11.21 -2.49 -22.04
C GLU A 119 9.70 -2.74 -22.23
N GLU A 120 9.35 -3.86 -22.84
CA GLU A 120 7.95 -4.25 -23.04
C GLU A 120 7.37 -4.90 -21.77
N GLU A 121 6.26 -4.34 -21.27
CA GLU A 121 5.40 -5.00 -20.31
C GLU A 121 4.20 -5.62 -21.02
N GLN A 122 3.83 -6.83 -20.60
CA GLN A 122 2.73 -7.61 -21.15
C GLN A 122 1.36 -7.10 -20.68
N PHE A 123 1.31 -6.22 -19.68
CA PHE A 123 0.08 -5.58 -19.23
C PHE A 123 0.16 -4.05 -19.25
N THR A 124 -0.99 -3.42 -19.50
CA THR A 124 -1.14 -1.96 -19.61
C THR A 124 -1.75 -1.38 -18.34
N SER A 125 -1.77 -0.05 -18.21
CA SER A 125 -2.49 0.63 -17.13
C SER A 125 -3.99 0.28 -17.12
N ASP A 126 -4.59 0.13 -18.32
CA ASP A 126 -5.97 -0.35 -18.45
C ASP A 126 -6.14 -1.76 -17.90
N HIS A 127 -5.19 -2.66 -18.12
CA HIS A 127 -5.25 -4.00 -17.55
C HIS A 127 -5.22 -3.98 -16.02
N ILE A 128 -4.40 -3.12 -15.40
CA ILE A 128 -4.37 -2.94 -13.93
C ILE A 128 -5.76 -2.52 -13.44
N MET A 129 -6.37 -1.52 -14.09
CA MET A 129 -7.70 -1.05 -13.70
C MET A 129 -8.79 -2.12 -13.87
N GLN A 130 -8.78 -2.90 -14.95
CA GLN A 130 -9.76 -3.97 -15.15
C GLN A 130 -9.55 -5.12 -14.15
N CYS A 131 -8.30 -5.48 -13.87
CA CYS A 131 -7.94 -6.46 -12.86
C CYS A 131 -8.51 -6.07 -11.48
N MET A 132 -8.28 -4.83 -11.04
CA MET A 132 -8.77 -4.33 -9.74
C MET A 132 -10.31 -4.30 -9.62
N LYS A 133 -11.06 -4.26 -10.73
CA LYS A 133 -12.53 -4.36 -10.70
C LYS A 133 -13.03 -5.77 -10.37
N LYS A 134 -12.22 -6.81 -10.64
CA LYS A 134 -12.53 -8.21 -10.30
C LYS A 134 -12.29 -8.51 -8.81
N VAL A 135 -11.61 -7.61 -8.10
CA VAL A 135 -11.21 -7.80 -6.70
C VAL A 135 -12.37 -7.56 -5.74
N ILE A 136 -12.64 -8.56 -4.92
CA ILE A 136 -13.51 -8.52 -3.75
C ILE A 136 -12.64 -8.23 -2.52
N ALA A 137 -12.81 -7.04 -1.96
CA ALA A 137 -12.06 -6.63 -0.77
C ALA A 137 -12.63 -7.32 0.48
N VAL A 138 -11.74 -7.67 1.41
CA VAL A 138 -12.11 -8.30 2.70
C VAL A 138 -11.52 -7.53 3.88
N ASP A 139 -12.23 -7.57 5.00
CA ASP A 139 -11.76 -7.07 6.28
C ASP A 139 -10.98 -8.14 7.05
N LEU A 140 -10.16 -7.68 8.00
CA LEU A 140 -9.52 -8.57 8.96
C LEU A 140 -10.56 -9.31 9.80
N LYS A 141 -10.31 -10.59 10.04
CA LYS A 141 -11.17 -11.52 10.77
C LYS A 141 -12.56 -11.69 10.13
N GLN A 142 -12.80 -11.10 8.96
CA GLN A 142 -14.02 -11.34 8.19
C GLN A 142 -13.93 -12.72 7.56
N THR A 143 -15.01 -13.47 7.72
CA THR A 143 -15.16 -14.79 7.13
C THR A 143 -16.05 -14.68 5.91
N ILE A 144 -15.51 -15.00 4.74
CA ILE A 144 -16.20 -14.95 3.46
C ILE A 144 -16.53 -16.37 3.01
N GLN A 145 -17.79 -16.60 2.69
CA GLN A 145 -18.22 -17.83 2.04
C GLN A 145 -18.02 -17.64 0.52
N VAL A 146 -16.99 -18.28 -0.05
CA VAL A 146 -16.68 -18.19 -1.49
C VAL A 146 -17.73 -18.95 -2.29
N ASP A 147 -18.09 -20.15 -1.82
CA ASP A 147 -19.21 -20.95 -2.32
C ASP A 147 -19.73 -21.90 -1.22
N LYS A 148 -20.60 -22.85 -1.56
CA LYS A 148 -21.20 -23.79 -0.59
C LYS A 148 -20.18 -24.61 0.23
N ASP A 149 -19.00 -24.87 -0.31
CA ASP A 149 -18.02 -25.78 0.28
C ASP A 149 -16.73 -25.05 0.70
N LEU A 150 -16.45 -23.85 0.16
CA LEU A 150 -15.23 -23.08 0.43
C LEU A 150 -15.50 -21.80 1.24
N GLN A 151 -14.76 -21.65 2.33
CA GLN A 151 -14.73 -20.47 3.18
C GLN A 151 -13.31 -19.93 3.32
N ILE A 152 -13.16 -18.61 3.35
CA ILE A 152 -11.87 -17.93 3.57
C ILE A 152 -11.98 -16.91 4.70
N ARG A 153 -10.86 -16.65 5.38
CA ARG A 153 -10.77 -15.63 6.44
C ARG A 153 -9.38 -15.00 6.46
N ALA A 154 -9.34 -13.67 6.47
CA ALA A 154 -8.10 -12.90 6.57
C ALA A 154 -7.71 -12.67 8.03
N TYR A 155 -6.42 -12.77 8.33
CA TYR A 155 -5.80 -12.52 9.64
C TYR A 155 -4.67 -11.50 9.49
N TYR A 156 -4.36 -10.76 10.55
CA TYR A 156 -3.37 -9.68 10.47
C TYR A 156 -1.94 -10.24 10.38
N ALA A 157 -1.15 -9.84 9.38
CA ALA A 157 0.21 -10.37 9.17
C ALA A 157 1.35 -9.50 9.74
N GLY A 158 1.10 -8.22 10.03
CA GLY A 158 2.13 -7.32 10.61
C GLY A 158 3.33 -7.01 9.69
N HIS A 159 3.23 -7.29 8.39
CA HIS A 159 4.33 -7.10 7.42
C HIS A 159 4.33 -5.71 6.77
N VAL A 160 3.25 -5.41 6.05
CA VAL A 160 2.94 -4.10 5.45
C VAL A 160 1.46 -3.78 5.68
N LEU A 161 1.05 -2.53 5.42
CA LEU A 161 -0.36 -2.16 5.53
C LEU A 161 -1.25 -3.08 4.69
N GLY A 162 -2.30 -3.63 5.29
CA GLY A 162 -3.20 -4.55 4.59
C GLY A 162 -2.68 -5.98 4.47
N ALA A 163 -1.44 -6.29 4.85
CA ALA A 163 -0.91 -7.64 4.74
C ALA A 163 -1.70 -8.60 5.62
N ALA A 164 -2.11 -9.73 5.04
CA ALA A 164 -2.90 -10.73 5.72
C ALA A 164 -2.42 -12.16 5.49
N LEU A 165 -2.52 -12.96 6.56
CA LEU A 165 -2.52 -14.42 6.46
C LEU A 165 -3.92 -14.85 6.06
N PHE A 166 -4.02 -15.84 5.18
CA PHE A 166 -5.31 -16.34 4.72
C PHE A 166 -5.54 -17.76 5.18
N TYR A 167 -6.59 -17.92 5.96
CA TYR A 167 -7.19 -19.21 6.28
C TYR A 167 -8.18 -19.57 5.19
N ALA A 168 -8.12 -20.81 4.71
CA ALA A 168 -9.13 -21.36 3.82
C ALA A 168 -9.58 -22.73 4.33
N LYS A 169 -10.90 -22.95 4.36
CA LYS A 169 -11.53 -24.20 4.78
C LYS A 169 -12.42 -24.72 3.67
N ALA A 170 -12.21 -25.98 3.29
CA ALA A 170 -13.09 -26.69 2.38
C ALA A 170 -13.58 -28.00 2.99
N GLY A 171 -14.87 -28.09 3.28
CA GLY A 171 -15.44 -29.16 4.12
C GLY A 171 -14.77 -29.22 5.50
N ASP A 172 -14.21 -30.37 5.86
CA ASP A 172 -13.53 -30.57 7.16
C ASP A 172 -12.04 -30.23 7.14
N SER A 173 -11.47 -29.94 5.96
CA SER A 173 -10.04 -29.65 5.84
C SER A 173 -9.77 -28.16 5.80
N ALA A 174 -8.67 -27.74 6.42
CA ALA A 174 -8.29 -26.33 6.52
C ALA A 174 -6.81 -26.09 6.31
N ILE A 175 -6.49 -24.95 5.70
CA ILE A 175 -5.13 -24.51 5.42
C ILE A 175 -4.91 -23.06 5.87
N LEU A 176 -3.67 -22.73 6.19
CA LEU A 176 -3.23 -21.35 6.42
C LEU A 176 -2.07 -21.04 5.47
N TYR A 177 -2.25 -20.02 4.65
CA TYR A 177 -1.19 -19.45 3.82
C TYR A 177 -0.76 -18.12 4.44
N THR A 178 0.51 -18.01 4.85
CA THR A 178 0.94 -16.84 5.63
C THR A 178 1.24 -15.62 4.78
N GLY A 179 1.64 -15.79 3.51
CA GLY A 179 2.43 -14.78 2.82
C GLY A 179 3.65 -14.39 3.65
N ASP A 180 4.05 -13.13 3.53
CA ASP A 180 5.04 -12.54 4.42
C ASP A 180 4.39 -12.05 5.71
N TYR A 181 5.04 -12.30 6.85
CA TYR A 181 4.51 -11.92 8.15
C TYR A 181 5.61 -11.54 9.13
N ASN A 182 5.23 -10.79 10.16
CA ASN A 182 6.16 -10.37 11.20
C ASN A 182 5.54 -10.58 12.58
N MET A 183 6.18 -11.41 13.40
CA MET A 183 5.78 -11.67 14.79
C MET A 183 6.25 -10.59 15.78
N THR A 184 7.12 -9.69 15.34
CA THR A 184 7.61 -8.57 16.17
C THR A 184 6.93 -7.28 15.71
N PRO A 185 6.22 -6.56 16.59
CA PRO A 185 5.54 -5.33 16.18
C PRO A 185 6.56 -4.26 15.72
N ASP A 186 6.26 -3.63 14.60
CA ASP A 186 6.91 -2.40 14.14
C ASP A 186 6.26 -1.19 14.88
N ARG A 187 6.69 0.06 14.64
CA ARG A 187 6.02 1.23 15.26
C ARG A 187 4.66 1.49 14.63
N HIS A 188 4.57 1.30 13.32
CA HIS A 188 3.37 1.57 12.54
C HIS A 188 2.47 0.34 12.35
N LEU A 189 2.94 -0.88 12.69
CA LEU A 189 2.21 -2.13 12.53
C LEU A 189 2.37 -3.02 13.77
N GLY A 190 1.29 -3.73 14.13
CA GLY A 190 1.32 -4.75 15.17
C GLY A 190 2.07 -6.02 14.75
N ALA A 191 2.13 -7.01 15.65
CA ALA A 191 2.57 -8.35 15.32
C ALA A 191 1.47 -9.14 14.59
N ALA A 192 1.86 -10.14 13.80
CA ALA A 192 0.94 -11.07 13.19
C ALA A 192 0.03 -11.74 14.26
N GLN A 193 -1.25 -11.89 13.96
CA GLN A 193 -2.25 -12.45 14.87
C GLN A 193 -3.12 -13.46 14.13
N VAL A 194 -3.20 -14.67 14.68
CA VAL A 194 -4.06 -15.74 14.19
C VAL A 194 -4.78 -16.39 15.37
N ASP A 195 -6.03 -16.81 15.15
CA ASP A 195 -6.79 -17.57 16.14
C ASP A 195 -6.12 -18.95 16.37
N ARG A 196 -6.54 -19.67 17.41
CA ARG A 196 -6.15 -21.08 17.55
C ARG A 196 -6.94 -21.89 16.52
N LEU A 197 -6.24 -22.40 15.51
CA LEU A 197 -6.84 -23.10 14.37
C LEU A 197 -6.41 -24.57 14.36
N ASP A 198 -7.36 -25.44 14.00
CA ASP A 198 -7.08 -26.81 13.60
C ASP A 198 -6.82 -26.79 12.09
N LEU A 199 -5.59 -27.10 11.69
CA LEU A 199 -5.09 -26.98 10.32
C LEU A 199 -4.48 -28.30 9.85
N ASP A 200 -4.75 -28.66 8.60
CA ASP A 200 -4.12 -29.79 7.93
C ASP A 200 -2.83 -29.39 7.21
N LEU A 201 -2.73 -28.12 6.78
CA LEU A 201 -1.56 -27.58 6.06
C LEU A 201 -1.29 -26.12 6.44
N VAL A 202 -0.02 -25.82 6.69
CA VAL A 202 0.49 -24.45 6.78
C VAL A 202 1.53 -24.25 5.69
N ILE A 203 1.36 -23.21 4.88
CA ILE A 203 2.34 -22.77 3.89
C ILE A 203 2.89 -21.44 4.40
N THR A 204 4.19 -21.41 4.69
CA THR A 204 4.84 -20.26 5.33
C THR A 204 6.10 -19.82 4.61
N GLU A 205 6.37 -18.52 4.64
CA GLU A 205 7.62 -17.96 4.14
C GLU A 205 8.84 -18.46 4.94
N SER A 206 10.02 -18.31 4.34
CA SER A 206 11.29 -18.73 4.96
C SER A 206 12.42 -17.71 4.78
N THR A 207 12.08 -16.44 4.57
CA THR A 207 13.03 -15.36 4.22
C THR A 207 14.20 -15.27 5.19
N TYR A 208 13.94 -15.51 6.48
CA TYR A 208 14.95 -15.48 7.53
C TYR A 208 15.17 -16.82 8.24
N ALA A 209 14.77 -17.94 7.63
CA ALA A 209 14.81 -19.27 8.28
C ALA A 209 16.22 -19.69 8.76
N THR A 210 17.28 -19.22 8.10
CA THR A 210 18.68 -19.51 8.47
C THR A 210 19.38 -18.35 9.19
N THR A 211 18.71 -17.21 9.37
CA THR A 211 19.33 -15.97 9.87
C THR A 211 18.80 -15.64 11.25
N ILE A 212 19.68 -15.66 12.25
CA ILE A 212 19.34 -15.19 13.59
C ILE A 212 19.37 -13.65 13.57
N ARG A 213 18.22 -13.03 13.83
CA ARG A 213 18.10 -11.57 13.90
C ARG A 213 18.31 -11.07 15.32
N GLU A 214 19.11 -10.03 15.46
CA GLU A 214 19.22 -9.30 16.72
C GLU A 214 17.88 -8.63 17.09
N SER A 215 17.71 -8.38 18.38
CA SER A 215 16.54 -7.67 18.90
C SER A 215 16.33 -6.34 18.16
N LYS A 216 15.06 -5.96 17.99
CA LYS A 216 14.65 -4.68 17.38
C LYS A 216 15.41 -3.50 18.00
N TYR A 217 15.50 -3.46 19.33
CA TYR A 217 16.19 -2.42 20.09
C TYR A 217 17.67 -2.26 19.71
N VAL A 218 18.41 -3.36 19.60
CA VAL A 218 19.84 -3.32 19.23
C VAL A 218 20.00 -2.82 17.79
N ARG A 219 19.21 -3.36 16.85
CA ARG A 219 19.28 -2.97 15.44
C ARG A 219 19.00 -1.48 15.24
N GLU A 220 17.97 -0.96 15.90
CA GLU A 220 17.62 0.46 15.86
C GLU A 220 18.70 1.34 16.45
N ARG A 221 19.26 0.95 17.61
CA ARG A 221 20.33 1.70 18.26
C ARG A 221 21.57 1.78 17.37
N GLU A 222 22.01 0.66 16.80
CA GLU A 222 23.20 0.65 15.94
C GLU A 222 22.94 1.40 14.62
N PHE A 223 21.74 1.30 14.05
CA PHE A 223 21.33 2.10 12.89
C PHE A 223 21.40 3.61 13.20
N LEU A 224 20.71 4.06 14.25
CA LEU A 224 20.68 5.48 14.64
C LEU A 224 22.07 6.00 14.97
N LYS A 225 22.90 5.20 15.64
CA LYS A 225 24.29 5.55 15.93
C LYS A 225 25.12 5.72 14.67
N ALA A 226 24.97 4.84 13.67
CA ALA A 226 25.68 4.94 12.40
C ALA A 226 25.25 6.20 11.62
N VAL A 227 23.93 6.45 11.56
CA VAL A 227 23.38 7.64 10.91
C VAL A 227 23.86 8.91 11.58
N HIS A 228 23.70 9.02 12.91
CA HIS A 228 24.11 10.19 13.69
C HIS A 228 25.62 10.46 13.52
N LYS A 229 26.47 9.44 13.66
CA LYS A 229 27.92 9.58 13.46
C LYS A 229 28.26 10.16 12.08
N CYS A 230 27.58 9.71 11.03
CA CYS A 230 27.80 10.20 9.67
C CYS A 230 27.44 11.68 9.54
N VAL A 231 26.23 12.06 9.95
CA VAL A 231 25.75 13.45 9.80
C VAL A 231 26.48 14.44 10.70
N SER A 232 26.90 14.03 11.91
CA SER A 232 27.75 14.87 12.77
C SER A 232 29.14 15.11 12.18
N GLY A 233 29.63 14.20 11.32
CA GLY A 233 30.87 14.37 10.57
C GLY A 233 30.74 15.21 9.30
N GLY A 234 29.55 15.78 9.03
CA GLY A 234 29.26 16.52 7.79
C GLY A 234 29.01 15.61 6.57
N GLY A 235 28.86 14.30 6.79
CA GLY A 235 28.54 13.32 5.75
C GLY A 235 27.07 13.29 5.37
N LYS A 236 26.76 12.54 4.32
CA LYS A 236 25.39 12.27 3.85
C LYS A 236 25.09 10.78 3.98
N VAL A 237 23.87 10.44 4.39
CA VAL A 237 23.39 9.06 4.48
C VAL A 237 22.36 8.82 3.39
N LEU A 238 22.55 7.76 2.61
CA LEU A 238 21.59 7.27 1.63
C LEU A 238 20.99 5.96 2.12
N ILE A 239 19.67 5.88 2.23
CA ILE A 239 18.95 4.70 2.70
C ILE A 239 18.03 4.21 1.59
N PRO A 240 18.41 3.15 0.84
CA PRO A 240 17.53 2.55 -0.15
C PRO A 240 16.43 1.75 0.57
N THR A 241 15.18 2.03 0.24
CA THR A 241 14.00 1.33 0.76
C THR A 241 12.91 1.34 -0.30
N PHE A 242 12.00 0.38 -0.25
CA PHE A 242 10.73 0.48 -0.98
C PHE A 242 9.95 1.71 -0.52
N ALA A 243 9.20 2.31 -1.44
CA ALA A 243 8.42 3.53 -1.18
C ALA A 243 7.33 3.33 -0.11
N LEU A 244 6.82 2.10 0.03
CA LEU A 244 5.79 1.71 0.98
C LEU A 244 6.23 0.53 1.85
N GLY A 245 5.91 0.57 3.14
CA GLY A 245 6.32 -0.40 4.17
C GLY A 245 7.49 0.08 5.01
N ARG A 246 8.71 -0.35 4.69
CA ARG A 246 9.89 -0.10 5.55
C ARG A 246 10.30 1.37 5.63
N ALA A 247 10.00 2.18 4.61
CA ALA A 247 10.27 3.61 4.61
C ALA A 247 9.54 4.33 5.76
N GLN A 248 8.28 3.98 6.00
CA GLN A 248 7.45 4.56 7.05
C GLN A 248 8.06 4.29 8.44
N GLU A 249 8.46 3.05 8.71
CA GLU A 249 9.12 2.69 9.98
C GLU A 249 10.39 3.51 10.22
N LEU A 250 11.21 3.68 9.17
CA LEU A 250 12.45 4.43 9.26
C LEU A 250 12.21 5.93 9.45
N CYS A 251 11.19 6.50 8.80
CA CYS A 251 10.81 7.90 8.98
C CYS A 251 10.41 8.16 10.43
N ILE A 252 9.53 7.33 11.01
CA ILE A 252 9.08 7.48 12.41
C ILE A 252 10.28 7.33 13.37
N LEU A 253 11.12 6.31 13.15
CA LEU A 253 12.30 6.07 13.98
C LEU A 253 13.28 7.25 13.96
N LEU A 254 13.52 7.82 12.77
CA LEU A 254 14.42 8.95 12.61
C LEU A 254 13.81 10.24 13.16
N GLU A 255 12.52 10.50 12.95
CA GLU A 255 11.83 11.67 13.48
C GLU A 255 11.87 11.71 15.02
N ASP A 256 11.52 10.60 15.68
CA ASP A 256 11.61 10.43 17.13
C ASP A 256 13.03 10.72 17.64
N TYR A 257 14.04 10.20 16.94
CA TYR A 257 15.44 10.39 17.32
C TYR A 257 15.92 11.82 17.09
N TRP A 258 15.51 12.45 15.98
CA TRP A 258 15.86 13.82 15.63
C TRP A 258 15.32 14.80 16.66
N GLU A 259 14.07 14.60 17.09
CA GLU A 259 13.46 15.44 18.12
C GLU A 259 14.20 15.29 19.46
N ARG A 260 14.43 14.04 19.91
CA ARG A 260 15.12 13.75 21.19
C ARG A 260 16.54 14.30 21.23
N MET A 261 17.27 14.23 20.12
CA MET A 261 18.66 14.67 20.02
C MET A 261 18.80 16.12 19.53
N ASN A 262 17.67 16.80 19.26
CA ASN A 262 17.60 18.14 18.70
C ASN A 262 18.46 18.32 17.42
N LEU A 263 18.46 17.32 16.55
CA LEU A 263 19.17 17.37 15.28
C LEU A 263 18.43 18.25 14.27
N LYS A 264 19.17 19.08 13.53
CA LYS A 264 18.61 20.01 12.52
C LYS A 264 18.94 19.61 11.08
N VAL A 265 19.63 18.48 10.90
CA VAL A 265 20.00 17.98 9.58
C VAL A 265 18.71 17.55 8.85
N PRO A 266 18.45 18.03 7.63
CA PRO A 266 17.22 17.68 6.92
C PRO A 266 17.20 16.20 6.51
N ILE A 267 16.03 15.57 6.63
CA ILE A 267 15.74 14.24 6.10
C ILE A 267 14.91 14.45 4.82
N TYR A 268 15.37 13.89 3.71
CA TYR A 268 14.68 13.96 2.43
C TYR A 268 14.11 12.60 2.08
N LEU A 269 12.83 12.55 1.74
CA LEU A 269 12.20 11.39 1.13
C LEU A 269 12.08 11.64 -0.37
N SER A 270 12.72 10.79 -1.19
CA SER A 270 12.50 10.81 -2.63
C SER A 270 11.36 9.87 -2.94
N ALA A 271 10.22 10.44 -3.33
CA ALA A 271 9.10 9.71 -3.86
C ALA A 271 8.71 10.35 -5.19
N GLU A 272 8.58 9.54 -6.23
CA GLU A 272 8.03 10.00 -7.48
C GLU A 272 6.53 10.16 -7.33
N ASN A 273 6.09 11.41 -7.14
CA ASN A 273 4.75 12.02 -7.29
C ASN A 273 3.49 11.33 -6.71
N GLU A 274 3.50 10.05 -6.33
CA GLU A 274 2.32 9.30 -5.86
C GLU A 274 2.46 8.79 -4.42
N ALA A 275 3.67 8.83 -3.82
CA ALA A 275 3.81 8.46 -2.41
C ALA A 275 3.27 9.55 -1.45
N GLY A 276 3.13 10.80 -1.91
CA GLY A 276 2.45 11.85 -1.14
C GLY A 276 0.99 11.49 -0.89
N ASP A 277 0.27 11.08 -1.94
CA ASP A 277 -1.11 10.58 -1.83
C ASP A 277 -1.18 9.29 -1.00
N SER A 278 -0.14 8.45 -1.00
CA SER A 278 -0.09 7.22 -0.20
C SER A 278 0.13 7.46 1.31
N MET A 279 0.90 8.49 1.69
CA MET A 279 1.02 8.91 3.10
C MET A 279 -0.28 9.56 3.59
N ASP A 280 -0.98 10.30 2.72
CA ASP A 280 -2.30 10.86 3.02
C ASP A 280 -3.39 9.77 3.10
N PHE A 281 -3.30 8.71 2.29
CA PHE A 281 -4.21 7.55 2.34
C PHE A 281 -4.09 6.76 3.65
N LEU A 282 -2.90 6.69 4.22
CA LEU A 282 -2.58 5.98 5.47
C LEU A 282 -3.25 6.61 6.71
N GLY A 283 -3.39 7.95 6.75
CA GLY A 283 -4.07 8.64 7.85
C GLY A 283 -5.58 8.36 7.95
N ASN A 284 -6.16 7.67 6.95
CA ASN A 284 -7.59 7.38 6.84
C ASN A 284 -7.98 5.93 7.19
N TYR A 285 -7.02 5.01 7.41
CA TYR A 285 -7.26 3.58 7.68
C TYR A 285 -6.65 3.09 9.01
N GLU A 286 -6.50 3.98 9.99
CA GLU A 286 -5.84 3.71 11.28
C GLU A 286 -6.56 2.66 12.15
N GLU A 287 -7.88 2.51 12.03
CA GLU A 287 -8.67 1.51 12.76
C GLU A 287 -9.21 0.47 11.78
N PRO A 288 -8.52 -0.67 11.52
CA PRO A 288 -8.06 -1.68 12.48
C PRO A 288 -6.61 -2.18 12.24
N TRP A 289 -5.79 -1.42 11.51
CA TRP A 289 -4.44 -1.83 11.07
C TRP A 289 -3.30 -1.32 11.97
N GLY A 290 -3.59 -0.38 12.87
CA GLY A 290 -2.66 0.10 13.90
C GLY A 290 -2.54 -0.87 15.09
N GLY A 291 -1.36 -0.94 15.71
CA GLY A 291 -1.16 -1.73 16.94
C GLY A 291 -1.87 -1.12 18.16
N GLU A 292 -2.24 -1.96 19.13
CA GLU A 292 -2.67 -1.50 20.46
C GLU A 292 -1.52 -0.71 21.11
N GLU A 293 -1.80 0.54 21.52
CA GLU A 293 -0.84 1.62 21.87
C GLU A 293 -0.30 2.48 20.71
N PHE A 294 -1.12 2.77 19.70
CA PHE A 294 -1.01 4.07 19.05
C PHE A 294 -1.34 5.16 20.08
N SER A 295 -0.30 5.79 20.67
CA SER A 295 -0.44 7.22 20.96
C SER A 295 -0.87 7.84 19.64
N PRO A 296 -1.96 8.63 19.58
CA PRO A 296 -2.24 9.36 18.35
C PRO A 296 -0.94 10.04 17.99
N VAL A 297 -0.47 9.87 16.75
CA VAL A 297 0.42 10.85 16.16
C VAL A 297 -0.24 12.14 16.56
N ARG A 298 0.41 12.94 17.43
CA ARG A 298 -0.10 14.28 17.71
C ARG A 298 -0.11 14.89 16.33
N ARG A 299 -1.28 14.91 15.67
CA ARG A 299 -1.49 15.68 14.46
C ARG A 299 -1.02 17.03 14.91
N LYS A 300 0.15 17.47 14.43
CA LYS A 300 0.56 18.85 14.63
C LYS A 300 -0.66 19.61 14.16
N GLN A 301 -1.28 20.33 15.09
CA GLN A 301 -2.33 21.25 14.75
C GLN A 301 -1.63 22.24 13.82
N LEU A 302 -1.71 21.99 12.51
CA LEU A 302 -1.18 22.91 11.54
C LEU A 302 -2.02 24.15 11.72
N ASP A 303 -1.38 25.28 11.90
CA ASP A 303 -2.12 26.53 11.91
C ASP A 303 -2.63 26.77 10.49
N CYS A 304 -3.90 27.17 10.38
CA CYS A 304 -4.47 27.59 9.12
C CYS A 304 -3.62 28.74 8.56
N PRO A 305 -3.00 28.59 7.37
CA PRO A 305 -2.07 29.59 6.88
C PRO A 305 -2.82 30.87 6.51
N LEU A 306 -2.41 32.00 7.11
CA LEU A 306 -3.04 33.31 6.85
C LEU A 306 -2.53 33.92 5.53
N PHE A 307 -3.40 34.69 4.86
CA PHE A 307 -3.08 35.40 3.62
C PHE A 307 -3.33 36.89 3.73
N SER A 308 -2.27 37.68 3.64
CA SER A 308 -2.33 39.14 3.63
C SER A 308 -2.32 39.76 2.22
N GLY A 309 -2.17 38.95 1.16
CA GLY A 309 -2.07 39.41 -0.23
C GLY A 309 -0.69 39.21 -0.88
N ILE A 310 0.31 38.72 -0.14
CA ILE A 310 1.69 38.49 -0.62
C ILE A 310 1.90 37.00 -0.93
N ASP A 311 2.56 36.69 -2.04
CA ASP A 311 2.86 35.32 -2.49
C ASP A 311 1.59 34.42 -2.60
N PRO A 312 0.67 34.74 -3.53
CA PRO A 312 -0.58 33.99 -3.70
C PRO A 312 -0.32 32.53 -4.12
N ASP A 313 0.72 32.27 -4.91
CA ASP A 313 1.07 30.91 -5.36
C ASP A 313 1.55 30.05 -4.17
N GLY A 314 2.46 30.56 -3.34
CA GLY A 314 2.95 29.85 -2.15
C GLY A 314 1.89 29.71 -1.05
N TRP A 315 1.00 30.70 -0.90
CA TRP A 315 -0.13 30.57 0.02
C TRP A 315 -1.13 29.51 -0.45
N LEU A 316 -1.51 29.49 -1.74
CA LEU A 316 -2.40 28.48 -2.28
C LEU A 316 -1.83 27.07 -2.13
N PHE A 317 -0.52 26.91 -2.30
CA PHE A 317 0.16 25.63 -2.05
C PHE A 317 -0.04 25.17 -0.60
N ARG A 318 0.28 26.01 0.38
CA ARG A 318 0.10 25.70 1.81
C ARG A 318 -1.37 25.48 2.20
N MET A 319 -2.28 26.26 1.63
CA MET A 319 -3.71 26.16 1.93
C MET A 319 -4.32 24.88 1.35
N ASN A 320 -3.91 24.46 0.14
CA ASN A 320 -4.31 23.17 -0.42
C ASN A 320 -3.79 22.01 0.42
N GLN A 321 -2.53 22.07 0.88
CA GLN A 321 -2.00 21.07 1.81
C GLN A 321 -2.80 21.03 3.12
N TYR A 322 -3.12 22.19 3.70
CA TYR A 322 -3.96 22.26 4.89
C TYR A 322 -5.34 21.62 4.69
N PHE A 323 -5.99 21.86 3.55
CA PHE A 323 -7.29 21.24 3.22
C PHE A 323 -7.21 19.74 3.01
N SER A 324 -6.15 19.26 2.35
CA SER A 324 -5.91 17.83 2.16
C SER A 324 -5.72 17.14 3.50
N ILE A 325 -4.89 17.69 4.38
CA ILE A 325 -4.60 17.14 5.71
C ILE A 325 -5.85 17.07 6.60
N ASN A 326 -6.75 18.05 6.50
CA ASN A 326 -7.94 18.12 7.35
C ASN A 326 -9.22 17.58 6.68
N MET A 327 -9.14 17.03 5.46
CA MET A 327 -10.26 16.43 4.71
C MET A 327 -11.45 17.38 4.47
N PHE A 328 -11.19 18.62 4.06
CA PHE A 328 -12.27 19.59 3.87
C PHE A 328 -13.07 19.30 2.60
N SER A 329 -14.40 19.28 2.72
CA SER A 329 -15.32 19.33 1.57
C SER A 329 -15.16 20.65 0.80
N GLU A 330 -15.60 20.70 -0.46
CA GLU A 330 -15.52 21.92 -1.28
C GLU A 330 -16.16 23.15 -0.60
N LYS A 331 -17.23 22.93 0.17
CA LYS A 331 -17.90 23.99 0.94
C LYS A 331 -17.03 24.46 2.13
N GLU A 332 -16.39 23.54 2.83
CA GLU A 332 -15.51 23.84 3.98
C GLU A 332 -14.21 24.53 3.54
N LYS A 333 -13.68 24.20 2.36
CA LYS A 333 -12.52 24.89 1.75
C LYS A 333 -12.79 26.38 1.58
N LEU A 334 -13.94 26.74 1.00
CA LEU A 334 -14.30 28.14 0.77
C LEU A 334 -14.51 28.92 2.07
N ILE A 335 -15.21 28.31 3.04
CA ILE A 335 -15.45 28.94 4.35
C ILE A 335 -14.12 29.20 5.05
N THR A 336 -13.25 28.19 5.07
CA THR A 336 -11.97 28.29 5.78
C THR A 336 -10.99 29.23 5.08
N ALA A 337 -10.91 29.16 3.76
CA ALA A 337 -10.10 30.10 2.99
C ALA A 337 -10.52 31.54 3.28
N GLY A 338 -11.83 31.82 3.36
CA GLY A 338 -12.34 33.16 3.70
C GLY A 338 -11.98 33.63 5.11
N ILE A 339 -11.92 32.71 6.09
CA ILE A 339 -11.49 32.99 7.47
C ILE A 339 -9.97 33.23 7.54
N ALA A 340 -9.21 32.60 6.64
CA ALA A 340 -7.75 32.71 6.58
C ALA A 340 -7.24 33.98 5.88
N LEU A 341 -8.13 34.84 5.37
CA LEU A 341 -7.75 36.10 4.71
C LEU A 341 -7.62 37.23 5.72
N GLU A 342 -6.61 38.06 5.54
CA GLU A 342 -6.35 39.25 6.36
C GLU A 342 -6.11 40.49 5.49
N ALA A 343 -6.19 41.66 6.12
CA ALA A 343 -5.90 42.97 5.51
C ALA A 343 -6.58 43.19 4.13
N ASP A 344 -5.79 43.50 3.11
CA ASP A 344 -6.28 43.80 1.75
C ASP A 344 -6.92 42.58 1.08
N ALA A 345 -6.47 41.37 1.39
CA ALA A 345 -7.07 40.13 0.90
C ALA A 345 -8.47 39.90 1.47
N LEU A 346 -8.67 40.16 2.77
CA LEU A 346 -9.98 40.06 3.39
C LEU A 346 -10.96 41.10 2.83
N SER A 347 -10.49 42.34 2.68
CA SER A 347 -11.30 43.44 2.14
C SER A 347 -11.74 43.16 0.70
N TRP A 348 -10.85 42.65 -0.13
CA TRP A 348 -11.16 42.21 -1.49
C TRP A 348 -12.17 41.07 -1.51
N PHE A 349 -11.98 40.04 -0.67
CA PHE A 349 -12.86 38.88 -0.62
C PHE A 349 -14.29 39.26 -0.21
N GLN A 350 -14.44 40.11 0.81
CA GLN A 350 -15.75 40.58 1.25
C GLN A 350 -16.47 41.37 0.14
N TRP A 351 -15.77 42.26 -0.54
CA TRP A 351 -16.31 43.02 -1.67
C TRP A 351 -16.75 42.11 -2.83
N GLN A 352 -15.93 41.12 -3.17
CA GLN A 352 -16.22 40.19 -4.27
C GLN A 352 -17.39 39.28 -3.90
N ASN A 353 -17.41 38.74 -2.68
CA ASN A 353 -18.43 37.81 -2.22
C ASN A 353 -19.83 38.46 -2.10
N GLN A 354 -19.92 39.78 -1.84
CA GLN A 354 -21.19 40.52 -1.86
C GLN A 354 -21.77 40.70 -3.28
N ARG A 355 -20.91 40.72 -4.31
CA ARG A 355 -21.33 40.97 -5.70
C ARG A 355 -21.52 39.69 -6.49
N ARG A 356 -20.57 38.76 -6.35
CA ARG A 356 -20.56 37.46 -7.01
C ARG A 356 -19.89 36.45 -6.08
N PRO A 357 -20.69 35.71 -5.28
CA PRO A 357 -20.16 34.69 -4.39
C PRO A 357 -19.36 33.62 -5.15
N PHE A 358 -18.34 33.09 -4.49
CA PHE A 358 -17.61 31.93 -4.99
C PHE A 358 -18.43 30.66 -4.79
N ILE A 359 -18.56 29.86 -5.85
CA ILE A 359 -19.33 28.61 -5.83
C ILE A 359 -18.40 27.41 -5.62
N THR A 360 -17.21 27.45 -6.22
CA THR A 360 -16.22 26.37 -6.12
C THR A 360 -14.86 26.89 -5.65
N TRP A 361 -14.04 26.01 -5.12
CA TRP A 361 -12.65 26.33 -4.76
C TRP A 361 -11.85 26.80 -5.98
N ILE A 362 -12.14 26.26 -7.17
CA ILE A 362 -11.48 26.62 -8.43
C ILE A 362 -11.75 28.08 -8.79
N ASP A 363 -13.02 28.52 -8.68
CA ASP A 363 -13.40 29.91 -8.98
C ASP A 363 -12.67 30.91 -8.07
N PHE A 364 -12.57 30.56 -6.78
CA PHE A 364 -11.84 31.36 -5.81
C PHE A 364 -10.35 31.46 -6.14
N LYS A 365 -9.69 30.33 -6.45
CA LYS A 365 -8.26 30.31 -6.82
C LYS A 365 -7.96 31.22 -8.03
N VAL A 366 -8.78 31.11 -9.07
CA VAL A 366 -8.60 31.91 -10.29
C VAL A 366 -8.73 33.39 -9.98
N ALA A 367 -9.76 33.79 -9.23
CA ALA A 367 -9.97 35.20 -8.86
C ALA A 367 -8.88 35.75 -7.93
N LEU A 368 -8.41 34.94 -6.98
CA LEU A 368 -7.33 35.31 -6.06
C LEU A 368 -6.02 35.53 -6.81
N LEU A 369 -5.66 34.63 -7.73
CA LEU A 369 -4.47 34.78 -8.56
C LEU A 369 -4.59 35.98 -9.51
N GLN A 370 -5.75 36.20 -10.12
CA GLN A 370 -5.97 37.39 -10.95
C GLN A 370 -5.77 38.70 -10.16
N ARG A 371 -6.15 38.71 -8.87
CA ARG A 371 -6.03 39.89 -8.03
C ARG A 371 -4.61 40.14 -7.52
N PHE A 372 -3.93 39.11 -7.03
CA PHE A 372 -2.70 39.25 -6.23
C PHE A 372 -1.42 38.78 -6.92
N ARG A 373 -1.49 38.10 -8.08
CA ARG A 373 -0.30 37.58 -8.78
C ARG A 373 0.47 38.64 -9.57
N LEU A 374 -0.14 39.80 -9.81
CA LEU A 374 0.42 40.91 -10.58
C LEU A 374 0.31 42.26 -9.84
N SER A 375 0.11 42.22 -8.52
CA SER A 375 0.13 43.40 -7.63
C SER A 375 1.55 43.74 -7.18
#